data_AF-A0A3C0ABF1-F1
#
_entry.id   AF-A0A3C0ABF1-F1
#
_cell.length_a   1.000
_cell.length_b   1.000
_cell.length_c   1.000
_cell.angle_alpha   90.00
_cell.angle_beta   90.00
_cell.angle_gamma   90.00
#
_symmetry.space_group_name_H-M   'P 1'
#
loop_
_entity.id
_entity.type
_entity.pdbx_description
1 polymer ?
#
loop_
_entity_poly.entity_id
_entity_poly.type
_entity_poly.pdbx_seq_one_letter_code
_entity_poly.pdbx_strand_id
1 'polypeptide(L)'
;GGYHLTNILLHLVNVVLVFLLITRLTWNRMIGWATAAVFAIHPVQVETVVWISSRKGLLSGAFILASLWYWLRKDRTLEQNTCGLICFICALLSKALAVVVPAIVFCYDYWVAKVPFREAVKKQVFPGCCALLL
;
A
#
# COMPACT_ATOMS: atom_id res chain seq x y z
N GLY A 1 -21.50 16.84 7.48
CA GLY A 1 -21.67 16.83 6.01
C GLY A 1 -20.41 16.42 5.27
N GLY A 2 -19.40 17.29 5.14
CA GLY A 2 -18.23 17.06 4.27
C GLY A 2 -17.21 16.01 4.73
N TYR A 3 -16.89 15.96 6.03
CA TYR A 3 -15.87 15.02 6.55
C TYR A 3 -16.24 13.55 6.35
N HIS A 4 -17.52 13.19 6.49
CA HIS A 4 -17.98 11.83 6.22
C HIS A 4 -17.85 11.48 4.73
N LEU A 5 -18.19 12.40 3.83
CA LEU A 5 -18.04 12.18 2.39
C LEU A 5 -16.58 11.95 1.99
N THR A 6 -15.65 12.77 2.49
CA THR A 6 -14.22 12.59 2.19
C THR A 6 -13.70 11.25 2.72
N ASN A 7 -14.10 10.83 3.91
CA ASN A 7 -13.70 9.53 4.46
C ASN A 7 -14.29 8.37 3.66
N ILE A 8 -15.54 8.47 3.19
CA ILE A 8 -16.16 7.46 2.30
C ILE A 8 -15.41 7.38 0.98
N LEU A 9 -15.09 8.52 0.35
CA LEU A 9 -14.33 8.53 -0.92
C LEU A 9 -12.93 7.93 -0.74
N LEU A 10 -12.22 8.29 0.33
CA LEU A 10 -10.91 7.70 0.64
C LEU A 10 -11.02 6.20 0.91
N HIS A 11 -12.07 5.75 1.59
CA HIS A 11 -12.34 4.34 1.81
C HIS A 11 -12.56 3.60 0.49
N LEU A 12 -13.38 4.14 -0.42
CA LEU A 12 -13.59 3.57 -1.76
C LEU A 12 -12.29 3.45 -2.56
N VAL A 13 -11.40 4.46 -2.48
CA VAL A 13 -10.07 4.39 -3.10
C VAL A 13 -9.27 3.21 -2.54
N ASN A 14 -9.27 3.02 -1.22
CA ASN A 14 -8.60 1.88 -0.60
C ASN A 14 -9.21 0.54 -1.07
N VAL A 15 -10.55 0.43 -1.13
CA VAL A 15 -11.24 -0.78 -1.63
C VAL A 15 -10.80 -1.12 -3.06
N VAL A 16 -10.75 -0.13 -3.95
CA VAL A 16 -10.30 -0.31 -5.33
C VAL A 16 -8.83 -0.73 -5.39
N LEU A 17 -7.96 -0.11 -4.58
CA LEU A 17 -6.55 -0.48 -4.53
C LEU A 17 -6.34 -1.90 -3.99
N VAL A 18 -7.10 -2.34 -2.99
CA VAL A 18 -7.11 -3.73 -2.50
C VAL A 18 -7.53 -4.68 -3.61
N PHE A 19 -8.64 -4.41 -4.31
CA PHE A 19 -9.08 -5.21 -5.44
C PHE A 19 -7.97 -5.38 -6.49
N LEU A 20 -7.36 -4.26 -6.90
CA LEU A 20 -6.32 -4.25 -7.92
C LEU A 20 -5.05 -4.99 -7.48
N LEU A 21 -4.64 -4.82 -6.22
CA LEU A 21 -3.45 -5.46 -5.67
C LEU A 21 -3.63 -6.98 -5.55
N ILE A 22 -4.75 -7.43 -4.96
CA ILE A 22 -5.04 -8.85 -4.77
C ILE A 22 -5.24 -9.57 -6.10
N THR A 23 -5.95 -8.93 -7.05
CA THR A 23 -6.12 -9.49 -8.40
C THR A 23 -4.76 -9.69 -9.09
N ARG A 24 -3.81 -8.77 -8.90
CA ARG A 24 -2.45 -8.92 -9.44
C ARG A 24 -1.69 -10.06 -8.77
N LEU A 25 -1.74 -10.14 -7.44
CA LEU A 25 -0.93 -11.11 -6.68
C LEU A 25 -1.43 -12.55 -6.87
N THR A 26 -2.75 -12.72 -6.97
CA THR A 26 -3.39 -14.04 -7.08
C THR A 26 -3.69 -14.44 -8.52
N TRP A 27 -3.58 -13.50 -9.46
CA TRP A 27 -4.03 -13.64 -10.85
C TRP A 27 -5.51 -14.03 -11.00
N ASN A 28 -6.32 -13.82 -9.95
CA ASN A 28 -7.71 -14.23 -9.88
C ASN A 28 -8.62 -13.07 -9.47
N ARG A 29 -9.48 -12.63 -10.41
CA ARG A 29 -10.42 -11.53 -10.19
C ARG A 29 -11.49 -11.85 -9.14
N MET A 30 -11.92 -13.11 -9.02
CA MET A 30 -12.93 -13.50 -8.03
C MET A 30 -12.36 -13.37 -6.61
N ILE A 31 -11.11 -13.77 -6.39
CA ILE A 31 -10.42 -13.57 -5.11
C ILE A 31 -10.25 -12.07 -4.85
N GLY A 32 -9.87 -11.30 -5.88
CA GLY A 32 -9.83 -9.83 -5.80
C GLY A 32 -11.15 -9.22 -5.33
N TRP A 33 -12.27 -9.61 -5.96
CA TRP A 33 -13.61 -9.13 -5.60
C TRP A 33 -14.03 -9.56 -4.20
N ALA A 34 -13.82 -10.83 -3.84
CA ALA A 34 -14.15 -11.35 -2.52
C ALA A 34 -13.40 -10.58 -1.42
N THR A 35 -12.07 -10.42 -1.57
CA THR A 35 -11.25 -9.69 -0.59
C THR A 35 -11.60 -8.20 -0.53
N ALA A 36 -11.89 -7.56 -1.67
CA ALA A 36 -12.30 -6.15 -1.69
C ALA A 36 -13.69 -5.94 -1.06
N ALA A 37 -14.63 -6.86 -1.29
CA ALA A 37 -15.96 -6.82 -0.67
C ALA A 37 -15.87 -7.02 0.86
N VAL A 38 -15.06 -7.99 1.30
CA VAL A 38 -14.76 -8.17 2.73
C VAL A 38 -14.16 -6.88 3.30
N PHE A 39 -13.12 -6.33 2.67
CA PHE A 39 -12.48 -5.09 3.12
C PHE A 39 -13.47 -3.91 3.18
N ALA A 40 -14.35 -3.77 2.19
CA ALA A 40 -15.34 -2.69 2.15
C ALA A 40 -16.33 -2.73 3.33
N ILE A 41 -16.65 -3.92 3.83
CA ILE A 41 -17.67 -4.17 4.86
C ILE A 41 -17.03 -4.39 6.25
N HIS A 42 -15.72 -4.67 6.31
CA HIS A 42 -15.07 -5.13 7.55
C HIS A 42 -15.00 -4.06 8.65
N PRO A 43 -15.49 -4.35 9.88
CA PRO A 43 -15.59 -3.39 10.98
C PRO A 43 -14.25 -2.93 11.58
N VAL A 44 -13.11 -3.55 11.26
CA VAL A 44 -11.78 -2.99 11.67
C VAL A 44 -11.52 -1.63 11.04
N GLN A 45 -12.14 -1.31 9.90
CA GLN A 45 -12.11 0.07 9.42
C GLN A 45 -13.04 1.00 10.21
N VAL A 46 -14.07 0.47 10.88
CA VAL A 46 -14.97 1.23 11.75
C VAL A 46 -14.25 1.72 13.01
N GLU A 47 -13.38 0.92 13.64
CA GLU A 47 -12.52 1.40 14.74
C GLU A 47 -11.60 2.53 14.30
N THR A 48 -11.05 2.43 13.08
CA THR A 48 -10.27 3.51 12.49
C THR A 48 -11.10 4.66 11.96
N VAL A 49 -12.45 4.61 11.91
CA VAL A 49 -13.35 5.67 11.39
C VAL A 49 -14.04 6.45 12.52
N VAL A 50 -14.28 5.83 13.67
CA VAL A 50 -14.96 6.44 14.84
C VAL A 50 -14.06 7.42 15.60
N TRP A 51 -12.74 7.29 15.53
CA TRP A 51 -11.81 8.27 16.11
C TRP A 51 -11.39 9.32 15.08
N ILE A 52 -11.41 10.60 15.47
CA ILE A 52 -11.01 11.79 14.69
C ILE A 52 -9.59 11.68 14.05
N SER A 53 -8.78 10.69 14.43
CA SER A 53 -7.51 10.27 13.79
C SER A 53 -7.67 9.51 12.45
N SER A 54 -8.90 9.27 11.99
CA SER A 54 -9.26 8.35 10.90
C SER A 54 -8.84 8.76 9.48
N ARG A 55 -8.88 10.05 9.14
CA ARG A 55 -8.53 10.52 7.78
C ARG A 55 -7.06 10.28 7.45
N LYS A 56 -6.16 10.56 8.41
CA LYS A 56 -4.72 10.32 8.24
C LYS A 56 -4.43 8.83 8.06
N GLY A 57 -5.17 7.97 8.75
CA GLY A 57 -5.12 6.51 8.59
C GLY A 57 -5.56 6.05 7.20
N LEU A 58 -6.73 6.49 6.74
CA LEU A 58 -7.26 6.15 5.41
C LEU A 58 -6.37 6.65 4.27
N LEU A 59 -5.83 7.87 4.41
CA LEU A 59 -4.93 8.46 3.42
C LEU A 59 -3.58 7.73 3.39
N SER A 60 -2.99 7.47 4.55
CA SER A 60 -1.76 6.67 4.65
C SER A 60 -1.97 5.27 4.07
N GLY A 61 -3.09 4.61 4.39
CA GLY A 61 -3.46 3.32 3.82
C GLY A 61 -3.54 3.35 2.29
N ALA A 62 -4.15 4.38 1.71
CA ALA A 62 -4.26 4.52 0.26
C ALA A 62 -2.87 4.66 -0.39
N PHE A 63 -2.00 5.47 0.20
CA PHE A 63 -0.63 5.64 -0.29
C PHE A 63 0.25 4.39 -0.10
N ILE A 64 0.09 3.66 0.99
CA ILE A 64 0.74 2.35 1.20
C ILE A 64 0.30 1.37 0.11
N LEU A 65 -1.01 1.21 -0.10
CA LEU A 65 -1.53 0.28 -1.11
C LEU A 65 -1.12 0.68 -2.53
N ALA A 66 -1.12 1.98 -2.85
CA ALA A 66 -0.64 2.48 -4.14
C ALA A 66 0.86 2.20 -4.33
N SER A 67 1.69 2.47 -3.31
CA SER A 67 3.12 2.15 -3.34
C SER A 67 3.35 0.65 -3.59
N LEU A 68 2.65 -0.21 -2.85
CA LEU A 68 2.70 -1.66 -3.04
C LEU A 68 2.21 -2.07 -4.44
N TRP A 69 1.17 -1.43 -4.98
CA TRP A 69 0.68 -1.73 -6.33
C TRP A 69 1.71 -1.42 -7.44
N TYR A 70 2.54 -0.40 -7.24
CA TYR A 70 3.67 -0.09 -8.13
C TYR A 70 4.85 -1.03 -7.92
N TRP A 71 5.18 -1.35 -6.66
CA TRP A 71 6.40 -2.09 -6.31
C TRP A 71 6.24 -3.62 -6.29
N LEU A 72 5.04 -4.20 -6.11
CA LEU A 72 4.86 -5.67 -6.15
C LEU A 72 4.73 -6.15 -7.61
N ARG A 73 5.83 -5.97 -8.36
CA ARG A 73 6.01 -6.35 -9.75
C ARG A 73 7.43 -6.86 -9.94
N LYS A 74 7.58 -7.91 -10.76
CA LYS A 74 8.89 -8.49 -11.06
C LYS A 74 9.77 -7.48 -11.81
N ASP A 75 9.23 -6.93 -12.89
CA ASP A 75 9.90 -5.95 -13.75
C ASP A 75 9.22 -4.59 -13.56
N ARG A 76 9.94 -3.65 -12.94
CA ARG A 76 9.46 -2.29 -12.66
C ARG A 76 10.10 -1.32 -13.63
N THR A 77 9.28 -0.48 -14.27
CA THR A 77 9.81 0.65 -15.04
C THR A 77 10.31 1.75 -14.10
N LEU A 78 11.14 2.67 -14.61
CA LEU A 78 11.58 3.83 -13.84
C LEU A 78 10.38 4.66 -13.34
N GLU A 79 9.38 4.87 -14.19
CA GLU A 79 8.13 5.56 -13.84
C GLU A 79 7.41 4.88 -12.68
N GLN A 80 7.24 3.55 -12.72
CA GLN A 80 6.60 2.80 -11.65
C GLN A 80 7.40 2.89 -10.35
N ASN A 81 8.73 2.86 -10.43
CA ASN A 81 9.58 2.99 -9.25
C ASN A 81 9.45 4.38 -8.61
N THR A 82 9.44 5.44 -9.42
CA THR A 82 9.26 6.83 -8.98
C THR A 82 7.87 7.06 -8.41
N CYS A 83 6.80 6.61 -9.08
CA CYS A 83 5.44 6.70 -8.54
C CYS A 83 5.30 5.95 -7.21
N GLY A 84 5.85 4.74 -7.12
CA GLY A 84 5.83 3.94 -5.88
C GLY A 84 6.57 4.63 -4.73
N LEU A 85 7.69 5.29 -5.02
CA LEU A 85 8.47 6.06 -4.06
C LEU A 85 7.73 7.32 -3.59
N ILE A 86 7.13 8.07 -4.51
CA ILE A 86 6.34 9.26 -4.17
C ILE A 86 5.18 8.86 -3.26
N CYS A 87 4.43 7.81 -3.62
CA CYS A 87 3.36 7.28 -2.77
C CYS A 87 3.89 6.85 -1.40
N PHE A 88 5.04 6.18 -1.35
CA PHE A 88 5.65 5.77 -0.08
C PHE A 88 6.01 6.97 0.83
N ILE A 89 6.62 8.01 0.27
CA ILE A 89 6.95 9.23 1.02
C ILE A 89 5.67 9.91 1.52
N CYS A 90 4.64 10.03 0.68
CA CYS A 90 3.34 10.57 1.09
C CYS A 90 2.69 9.72 2.19
N ALA A 91 2.88 8.39 2.17
CA ALA A 91 2.40 7.49 3.22
C ALA A 91 3.10 7.74 4.56
N LEU A 92 4.44 7.86 4.57
CA LEU A 92 5.25 8.17 5.75
C LEU A 92 4.86 9.52 6.36
N LEU A 93 4.77 10.57 5.53
CA LEU A 93 4.32 11.90 5.94
C LEU A 93 2.90 11.90 6.51
N SER A 94 2.06 10.95 6.08
CA SER A 94 0.71 10.78 6.62
C SER A 94 0.71 10.01 7.95
N LYS A 95 1.54 8.95 8.06
CA LYS A 95 1.66 8.10 9.25
C LYS A 95 2.97 7.28 9.20
N ALA A 96 3.76 7.32 10.27
CA ALA A 96 5.03 6.58 10.40
C ALA A 96 4.92 5.05 10.21
N LEU A 97 3.71 4.48 10.38
CA LEU A 97 3.44 3.06 10.16
C LEU A 97 3.79 2.58 8.73
N ALA A 98 3.90 3.49 7.76
CA ALA A 98 4.32 3.15 6.40
C ALA A 98 5.74 2.57 6.32
N VAL A 99 6.58 2.69 7.37
CA VAL A 99 7.94 2.10 7.48
C VAL A 99 8.00 0.61 7.14
N VAL A 100 6.88 -0.12 7.22
CA VAL A 100 6.78 -1.54 6.88
C VAL A 100 6.84 -1.82 5.36
N VAL A 101 6.55 -0.84 4.49
CA VAL A 101 6.46 -1.04 3.04
C VAL A 101 7.76 -1.62 2.43
N PRO A 102 8.96 -1.08 2.69
CA PRO A 102 10.21 -1.65 2.18
C PRO A 102 10.41 -3.11 2.58
N ALA A 103 10.02 -3.48 3.81
CA ALA A 103 10.11 -4.85 4.30
C ALA A 103 9.14 -5.78 3.53
N ILE A 104 7.91 -5.35 3.26
CA ILE A 104 6.94 -6.11 2.46
C ILE A 104 7.48 -6.32 1.03
N VAL A 105 8.00 -5.26 0.41
CA VAL A 105 8.56 -5.34 -0.95
C VAL A 105 9.79 -6.22 -0.99
N PHE A 106 10.64 -6.18 0.04
CA PHE A 106 11.77 -7.10 0.18
C PHE A 106 11.31 -8.57 0.21
N CYS A 107 10.34 -8.90 1.05
CA CYS A 107 9.80 -10.25 1.15
C CYS A 107 9.19 -10.71 -0.18
N TYR A 108 8.47 -9.82 -0.87
CA TYR A 108 7.94 -10.11 -2.21
C TYR A 108 9.07 -10.36 -3.23
N ASP A 109 10.08 -9.48 -3.28
CA ASP A 109 11.18 -9.60 -4.23
C ASP A 109 11.95 -10.90 -4.03
N TYR A 110 12.19 -11.29 -2.77
CA TYR A 110 12.93 -12.49 -2.43
C TYR A 110 12.11 -13.79 -2.62
N TRP A 111 10.88 -13.86 -2.08
CA TRP A 111 10.09 -15.10 -2.10
C TRP A 111 9.28 -15.29 -3.38
N VAL A 112 8.69 -14.23 -3.91
CA VAL A 112 7.75 -14.31 -5.04
C VAL A 112 8.46 -14.02 -6.36
N ALA A 113 9.16 -12.89 -6.45
CA ALA A 113 9.87 -12.50 -7.67
C ALA A 113 11.20 -13.27 -7.85
N LYS A 114 11.67 -13.96 -6.82
CA LYS A 114 12.91 -14.76 -6.78
C LYS A 114 14.15 -13.94 -7.19
N VAL A 115 14.15 -12.66 -6.85
CA VAL A 115 15.30 -11.76 -7.04
C VAL A 115 16.41 -12.18 -6.06
N PRO A 116 17.68 -12.25 -6.49
CA PRO A 116 18.77 -12.61 -5.60
C PRO A 116 18.86 -11.64 -4.42
N PHE A 117 19.13 -12.18 -3.22
CA PHE A 117 19.12 -11.43 -1.95
C PHE A 117 19.89 -10.11 -2.01
N ARG A 118 21.09 -10.11 -2.60
CA ARG A 118 21.94 -8.90 -2.72
C ARG A 118 21.27 -7.79 -3.54
N GLU A 119 20.54 -8.14 -4.60
CA GLU A 119 19.82 -7.16 -5.42
C GLU A 119 18.54 -6.69 -4.74
N ALA A 120 17.82 -7.60 -4.07
CA ALA A 120 16.67 -7.25 -3.26
C ALA A 120 17.06 -6.25 -2.15
N VAL A 121 18.16 -6.48 -1.43
CA VAL A 121 18.67 -5.54 -0.42
C VAL A 121 19.02 -4.19 -1.06
N LYS A 122 19.76 -4.18 -2.17
CA LYS A 122 20.14 -2.92 -2.85
C LYS A 122 18.93 -2.07 -3.22
N LYS A 123 17.85 -2.68 -3.71
CA LYS A 123 16.60 -1.98 -4.04
C LYS A 123 15.93 -1.34 -2.82
N GLN A 124 16.16 -1.89 -1.62
CA GLN A 124 15.53 -1.44 -0.38
C GLN A 124 16.39 -0.49 0.45
N VAL A 125 17.68 -0.33 0.15
CA VAL A 125 18.55 0.62 0.88
C VAL A 125 17.97 2.03 0.85
N PHE A 126 17.63 2.52 -0.34
CA PHE A 126 17.12 3.90 -0.47
C PHE A 126 15.73 4.08 0.19
N PRO A 127 14.70 3.25 -0.11
CA PRO A 127 13.42 3.32 0.60
C PRO A 127 13.56 3.12 2.12
N GLY A 128 14.44 2.22 2.57
CA GLY A 128 14.70 1.97 3.99
C GLY A 128 15.31 3.17 4.71
N CYS A 129 16.28 3.85 4.10
CA CYS A 129 16.82 5.10 4.63
C CYS A 129 15.75 6.19 4.73
N CYS A 130 14.92 6.37 3.69
CA CYS A 130 13.79 7.30 3.75
C CYS A 130 12.84 6.97 4.90
N ALA A 131 12.60 5.68 5.16
CA ALA A 131 11.73 5.21 6.23
C ALA A 131 12.28 5.48 7.65
N LEU A 132 13.59 5.61 7.82
CA LEU A 132 14.24 5.90 9.09
C LEU A 132 14.39 7.40 9.37
N LEU A 133 14.39 8.22 8.31
CA LEU A 133 14.65 9.66 8.37
C LEU A 133 13.38 10.53 8.43
N LEU A 134 12.22 9.98 8.04
CA LEU A 134 10.91 10.66 7.96
C LEU A 134 9.92 10.09 8.99
#